data_AF-A0A961C672-F1
#
_entry.id   AF-A0A961C672-F1
#
_cell.length_a   1.000
_cell.length_b   1.000
_cell.length_c   1.000
_cell.angle_alpha   90.00
_cell.angle_beta   90.00
_cell.angle_gamma   90.00
#
_symmetry.space_group_name_H-M   'P 1'
#
loop_
_entity.id
_entity.type
_entity.pdbx_description
1 polymer ?
#
loop_
_entity_poly.entity_id
_entity_poly.type
_entity_poly.pdbx_seq_one_letter_code
_entity_poly.pdbx_strand_id
1 'polypeptide(L)' 'MSDSLDSDVSEETSSEEFSCPRCGRTVVESYYGPCSSCRTTLRMTVTKDAVDVDDAEYVPKMNVTPNAVATKD' A
#
# COMPACT_ATOMS: atom_id res chain seq x y z
N MET A 1 -7.79 -16.69 -29.67
CA MET A 1 -8.42 -16.00 -28.53
C MET A 1 -7.30 -15.17 -27.92
N SER A 2 -7.15 -13.96 -28.45
CA SER A 2 -6.02 -13.07 -28.24
C SER A 2 -6.50 -11.98 -27.30
N ASP A 3 -6.11 -12.03 -26.03
CA ASP A 3 -6.43 -10.97 -25.07
C ASP A 3 -5.39 -9.86 -25.19
N SER A 4 -5.71 -8.93 -26.09
CA SER A 4 -5.10 -7.61 -26.20
C SER A 4 -5.74 -6.68 -25.17
N LEU A 5 -5.30 -6.75 -23.91
CA LEU A 5 -5.73 -5.81 -22.87
C LEU A 5 -4.53 -5.00 -22.34
N ASP A 6 -4.71 -3.67 -22.48
CA ASP A 6 -3.99 -2.55 -21.87
C ASP A 6 -2.54 -2.27 -22.31
N SER A 7 -2.40 -1.85 -23.57
CA SER A 7 -1.44 -0.80 -23.92
C SER A 7 -2.01 0.58 -23.53
N ASP A 8 -1.16 1.49 -23.06
CA ASP A 8 -1.41 2.91 -22.81
C ASP A 8 -1.95 3.33 -21.42
N VAL A 9 -1.47 2.70 -20.34
CA VAL A 9 -1.16 3.53 -19.16
C VAL A 9 0.21 4.16 -19.40
N SER A 10 0.19 5.34 -20.00
CA SER A 10 1.34 6.24 -19.99
C SER A 10 1.51 6.70 -18.54
N GLU A 11 2.32 5.99 -17.77
CA GLU A 11 2.77 6.42 -16.44
C GLU A 11 3.64 7.67 -16.61
N GLU A 12 3.01 8.82 -16.82
CA GLU A 12 3.64 10.12 -16.69
C GLU A 12 3.90 10.37 -15.19
N THR A 13 5.03 9.83 -14.72
CA THR A 13 5.52 10.03 -13.36
C THR A 13 6.21 11.39 -13.25
N SER A 14 5.42 12.45 -13.19
CA SER A 14 5.92 13.82 -12.96
C SER A 14 6.53 13.95 -11.56
N SER A 15 7.73 14.51 -11.46
CA SER A 15 8.42 14.71 -10.17
C SER A 15 8.04 16.04 -9.53
N GLU A 16 7.76 16.04 -8.24
CA GLU A 16 7.34 17.21 -7.45
C GLU A 16 8.35 17.51 -6.31
N GLU A 17 8.51 18.78 -5.96
CA GLU A 17 9.33 19.21 -4.82
C GLU A 17 8.52 19.23 -3.52
N PHE A 18 9.00 18.53 -2.48
CA PHE A 18 8.37 18.50 -1.16
C PHE A 18 9.37 18.22 -0.02
N SER A 19 8.96 18.45 1.23
CA SER A 19 9.76 18.09 2.41
C SER A 19 9.56 16.61 2.77
N CYS A 20 10.63 15.83 2.80
CA CYS A 20 10.59 14.41 3.14
C CYS A 20 10.06 14.22 4.57
N PRO A 21 8.97 13.46 4.80
CA PRO A 21 8.35 13.29 6.11
C PRO A 21 9.22 12.51 7.11
N ARG A 22 10.31 11.88 6.66
CA ARG A 22 11.23 11.12 7.52
C ARG A 22 12.44 11.92 7.98
N CYS A 23 13.09 12.65 7.06
CA CYS A 23 14.34 13.35 7.34
C CYS A 23 14.24 14.87 7.25
N GLY A 24 13.08 15.42 6.89
CA GLY A 24 12.80 16.86 6.79
C GLY A 24 13.46 17.59 5.63
N ARG A 25 14.31 16.91 4.84
CA ARG A 25 15.00 17.52 3.69
C ARG A 25 14.02 17.79 2.56
N THR A 26 14.17 18.92 1.90
CA THR A 26 13.51 19.20 0.62
C THR A 26 14.07 18.28 -0.47
N VAL A 27 13.20 17.57 -1.18
CA VAL A 27 13.54 16.59 -2.21
C VAL A 27 12.60 16.73 -3.40
N VAL A 28 13.04 16.25 -4.57
CA VAL A 28 12.23 16.16 -5.79
C VAL A 28 12.04 14.69 -6.14
N GLU A 29 10.82 14.18 -6.06
CA GLU A 29 10.49 12.76 -6.28
C GLU A 29 9.12 12.63 -6.98
N SER A 30 8.85 11.51 -7.65
CA SER A 30 7.59 11.27 -8.38
C SER A 30 6.35 11.14 -7.50
N TYR A 31 6.55 10.83 -6.22
CA TYR A 31 5.45 10.63 -5.27
C TYR A 31 5.83 11.18 -3.90
N TYR A 32 4.87 11.81 -3.23
CA TYR A 32 5.02 12.25 -1.85
C TYR A 32 5.29 11.05 -0.92
N GLY A 33 6.38 11.11 -0.15
CA GLY A 33 6.74 10.05 0.80
C GLY A 33 8.20 10.09 1.25
N PRO A 34 8.69 9.04 1.94
CA PRO A 34 10.10 8.94 2.31
C PRO A 34 10.98 8.98 1.05
N CYS A 35 11.94 9.90 1.02
CA CYS A 35 12.83 10.04 -0.13
C CYS A 35 13.62 8.75 -0.42
N SER A 36 14.11 8.62 -1.65
CA SER A 36 14.91 7.48 -2.12
C SER A 36 16.01 7.06 -1.15
N SER A 37 16.81 8.02 -0.65
CA SER A 37 17.87 7.76 0.35
C SER A 37 17.32 7.13 1.63
N CYS A 38 16.22 7.69 2.17
CA CYS A 38 15.58 7.17 3.38
C CYS A 38 15.05 5.74 3.18
N ARG A 39 14.48 5.46 2.01
CA ARG A 39 13.99 4.12 1.65
C ARG A 39 15.13 3.11 1.52
N THR A 40 16.24 3.51 0.91
CA THR A 40 17.44 2.67 0.80
C THR A 40 18.00 2.33 2.18
N THR A 41 18.18 3.33 3.05
CA THR A 41 18.63 3.09 4.43
C THR A 41 17.70 2.15 5.17
N LEU A 42 16.38 2.39 5.10
CA LEU A 42 15.38 1.53 5.73
C LEU A 42 15.46 0.08 5.25
N ARG A 43 15.62 -0.16 3.95
CA ARG A 43 15.74 -1.51 3.40
C ARG A 43 17.02 -2.22 3.87
N MET A 44 18.08 -1.47 4.12
CA MET A 44 19.34 -2.01 4.62
C MET A 44 19.31 -2.28 6.13
N THR A 45 18.64 -1.44 6.91
CA THR A 45 18.70 -1.50 8.38
C THR A 45 17.50 -2.17 9.02
N VAL A 46 16.35 -2.15 8.36
CA VAL A 46 15.11 -2.77 8.82
C VAL A 46 14.84 -3.99 7.96
N THR A 47 15.64 -5.02 8.20
CA THR A 47 15.32 -6.38 7.75
C THR A 47 14.21 -6.94 8.63
N LYS A 48 13.21 -7.55 8.00
CA LYS A 48 12.25 -8.38 8.74
C LYS A 48 12.97 -9.69 9.10
N ASP A 49 12.91 -10.08 10.35
CA ASP A 49 13.14 -11.48 10.69
C ASP A 49 12.05 -12.30 10.00
N ALA A 50 12.46 -13.40 9.34
CA ALA A 50 11.50 -14.36 8.83
C ALA A 50 10.83 -15.01 10.03
N VAL A 51 9.61 -14.57 10.33
CA VAL A 51 8.76 -15.22 11.30
C VAL A 51 8.07 -16.35 10.57
N ASP A 52 8.20 -17.57 11.09
CA ASP A 52 7.40 -18.70 10.65
C ASP A 52 5.95 -18.37 11.02
N VAL A 53 5.13 -18.11 10.00
CA VAL A 53 3.70 -17.89 10.19
C VAL A 53 3.05 -19.23 9.93
N ASP A 54 2.50 -19.83 10.97
CA ASP A 54 1.66 -21.02 10.80
C ASP A 54 0.55 -20.67 9.79
N ASP A 55 0.39 -21.51 8.75
CA ASP A 55 -0.74 -21.48 7.81
C ASP A 55 -2.03 -21.86 8.57
N ALA A 56 -2.49 -20.97 9.43
CA ALA A 56 -3.77 -21.08 10.07
C ALA A 56 -4.85 -20.83 9.01
N GLU A 57 -5.76 -21.78 8.83
CA GLU A 57 -6.90 -21.63 7.94
C GLU A 57 -7.66 -20.34 8.30
N TYR A 58 -7.86 -19.46 7.33
CA TYR A 58 -8.63 -18.25 7.52
C TYR A 58 -10.08 -18.62 7.82
N VAL A 59 -10.48 -18.53 9.10
CA VAL A 59 -11.86 -18.71 9.53
C VAL A 59 -12.53 -17.33 9.60
N PRO A 60 -13.48 -17.01 8.69
CA PRO A 60 -14.22 -15.76 8.74
C PRO A 60 -15.00 -15.69 10.06
N LYS A 61 -14.62 -14.77 10.96
CA LYS A 61 -15.47 -14.45 12.09
C LYS A 61 -16.67 -13.64 11.59
N MET A 62 -17.81 -14.31 11.52
CA MET A 62 -19.10 -13.71 11.20
C MET A 62 -19.59 -12.86 12.38
N ASN A 63 -18.93 -11.72 12.61
CA ASN A 63 -19.36 -10.71 13.57
C ASN A 63 -20.40 -9.79 12.93
N VAL A 64 -21.52 -10.36 12.49
CA VAL A 64 -22.66 -9.60 11.98
C VAL A 64 -23.83 -9.77 12.94
N THR A 65 -24.33 -8.65 13.47
CA THR A 65 -25.65 -8.61 14.11
C THR A 65 -26.66 -8.36 12.99
N PRO A 66 -27.67 -9.21 12.78
CA PRO A 66 -28.69 -8.96 11.76
C PRO A 66 -29.35 -7.61 12.02
N ASN A 67 -29.29 -6.70 11.05
CA ASN A 67 -30.04 -5.45 11.12
C ASN A 67 -31.54 -5.80 11.19
N ALA A 68 -32.23 -5.33 12.22
CA ALA A 68 -33.66 -5.52 12.35
C ALA A 68 -34.37 -4.84 11.16
N VAL A 69 -34.89 -5.64 10.24
CA VAL A 69 -35.68 -5.16 9.11
C VAL A 69 -37.01 -4.67 9.68
N ALA A 70 -37.29 -3.38 9.56
CA ALA A 70 -38.58 -2.82 9.92
C ALA A 70 -39.61 -3.22 8.84
N THR A 71 -40.47 -4.19 9.14
CA THR A 71 -41.66 -4.45 8.32
C THR A 71 -42.69 -3.35 8.59
N LYS A 72 -43.22 -2.77 7.52
CA LYS A 72 -44.31 -1.79 7.57
C LYS A 72 -45.60 -2.52 7.17
N ASP A 73 -46.58 -2.55 8.07
CA ASP A 73 -47.98 -2.88 7.76
C ASP A 73 -48.59 -1.85 6.79
#